data_AF-A0A3E4E7T4-F1
#
_entry.id   AF-A0A3E4E7T4-F1
#
_cell.length_a   1.000
_cell.length_b   1.000
_cell.length_c   1.000
_cell.angle_alpha   90.00
_cell.angle_beta   90.00
_cell.angle_gamma   90.00
#
_symmetry.space_group_name_H-M   'P 1'
#
loop_
_entity.id
_entity.type
_entity.pdbx_description
1 polymer ?
#
loop_
_entity_poly.entity_id
_entity_poly.type
_entity_poly.pdbx_seq_one_letter_code
_entity_poly.pdbx_strand_id
1 'polypeptide(L)'
;MEFKERSDKKILDDIKSAGQTFLGLRMEDLLLRINELDDTDIKKQLIQEYYEHQIGTHDDKFDGTRTRVNSAIRIIAANKVLFALNVITNSNFRVPPDAVLKASETIAKIERGEIKLPILS
;
A
#
# COMPACT_ATOMS: atom_id res chain seq x y z
N MET A 1 6.74 -9.72 -9.68
CA MET A 1 6.75 -8.25 -9.81
C MET A 1 8.17 -7.81 -10.06
N GLU A 2 8.39 -6.88 -10.98
CA GLU A 2 9.75 -6.37 -11.30
C GLU A 2 10.11 -5.15 -10.46
N PHE A 3 11.40 -5.00 -10.14
CA PHE A 3 11.91 -3.80 -9.51
C PHE A 3 11.77 -2.60 -10.45
N LYS A 4 11.32 -1.46 -9.91
CA LYS A 4 11.18 -0.21 -10.66
C LYS A 4 11.71 0.95 -9.84
N GLU A 5 12.89 1.44 -10.19
CA GLU A 5 13.50 2.59 -9.52
C GLU A 5 12.55 3.79 -9.55
N ARG A 6 12.38 4.43 -8.38
CA ARG A 6 11.60 5.66 -8.21
C ARG A 6 12.27 6.53 -7.17
N SER A 7 12.34 7.83 -7.46
CA SER A 7 12.82 8.81 -6.48
C SER A 7 11.82 9.00 -5.33
N ASP A 8 12.30 9.44 -4.17
CA ASP A 8 11.45 9.69 -3.01
C ASP A 8 10.33 10.69 -3.32
N LYS A 9 10.58 11.67 -4.20
CA LYS A 9 9.53 12.59 -4.68
C LYS A 9 8.39 11.85 -5.38
N LYS A 10 8.71 10.89 -6.26
CA LYS A 10 7.69 10.07 -6.93
C LYS A 10 6.97 9.14 -5.96
N ILE A 11 7.69 8.62 -4.95
CA ILE A 11 7.07 7.84 -3.88
C ILE A 11 6.09 8.69 -3.08
N LEU A 12 6.41 9.94 -2.76
CA LEU A 12 5.47 10.86 -2.10
C LEU A 12 4.23 11.14 -2.97
N ASP A 13 4.38 11.25 -4.28
CA ASP A 13 3.24 11.38 -5.20
C ASP A 13 2.40 10.10 -5.25
N ASP A 14 3.04 8.92 -5.22
CA ASP A 14 2.36 7.63 -5.12
C ASP A 14 1.64 7.46 -3.77
N ILE A 15 2.21 7.95 -2.67
CA ILE A 15 1.55 7.97 -1.34
C ILE A 15 0.28 8.84 -1.38
N LYS A 16 0.36 10.03 -1.98
CA LYS A 16 -0.82 10.91 -2.15
C LYS A 16 -1.88 10.27 -3.03
N SER A 17 -1.48 9.64 -4.13
CA SER A 17 -2.38 8.98 -5.07
C SER A 17 -3.06 7.75 -4.46
N ALA A 18 -2.34 6.99 -3.63
CA ALA A 18 -2.91 5.91 -2.85
C ALA A 18 -3.85 6.41 -1.76
N GLY A 19 -3.51 7.54 -1.14
CA GLY A 19 -4.10 7.98 0.11
C GLY A 19 -3.42 7.31 1.29
N GLN A 20 -3.00 8.11 2.26
CA GLN A 20 -2.27 7.64 3.44
C GLN A 20 -3.09 6.66 4.28
N THR A 21 -4.39 6.91 4.45
CA THR A 21 -5.30 6.01 5.17
C THR A 21 -5.37 4.64 4.52
N PHE A 22 -5.53 4.59 3.19
CA PHE A 22 -5.57 3.34 2.44
C PHE A 22 -4.26 2.56 2.61
N LEU A 23 -3.11 3.22 2.44
CA LEU A 23 -1.81 2.56 2.62
C LEU A 23 -1.61 2.04 4.04
N GLY A 24 -1.96 2.82 5.05
CA GLY A 24 -1.82 2.41 6.45
C GLY A 24 -2.64 1.17 6.78
N LEU A 25 -3.85 1.06 6.22
CA LEU A 25 -4.76 -0.06 6.48
C LEU A 25 -4.50 -1.29 5.61
N ARG A 26 -4.05 -1.11 4.35
CA ARG A 26 -3.99 -2.19 3.34
C ARG A 26 -2.59 -2.65 2.96
N MET A 27 -1.52 -1.97 3.36
CA MET A 27 -0.16 -2.37 2.98
C MET A 27 0.19 -3.78 3.47
N GLU A 28 -0.21 -4.14 4.70
CA GLU A 28 0.00 -5.49 5.23
C GLU A 28 -0.62 -6.56 4.32
N ASP A 29 -1.90 -6.39 4.00
CA ASP A 29 -2.69 -7.29 3.16
C ASP A 29 -2.10 -7.41 1.75
N LEU A 30 -1.70 -6.29 1.14
CA LEU A 30 -1.03 -6.26 -0.15
C LEU A 30 0.31 -7.01 -0.16
N LEU A 31 1.08 -6.95 0.93
CA LEU A 31 2.33 -7.69 1.05
C LEU A 31 2.10 -9.19 1.22
N LEU A 32 1.07 -9.57 1.99
CA LEU A 32 0.70 -10.97 2.17
C LEU A 32 0.15 -11.60 0.88
N ARG A 33 -0.53 -10.79 0.06
CA ARG A 33 -1.14 -11.18 -1.22
C ARG A 33 -0.30 -10.76 -2.42
N ILE A 34 1.01 -10.57 -2.25
CA ILE A 34 1.88 -10.00 -3.30
C ILE A 34 1.84 -10.78 -4.62
N ASN A 35 1.71 -12.10 -4.55
CA ASN A 35 1.65 -12.99 -5.71
C ASN A 35 0.40 -12.73 -6.58
N GLU A 36 -0.69 -12.24 -5.99
CA GLU A 36 -1.92 -11.89 -6.70
C GLU A 36 -1.76 -10.64 -7.57
N LEU A 37 -0.73 -9.81 -7.30
CA LEU A 37 -0.53 -8.52 -7.97
C LEU A 37 0.14 -8.65 -9.35
N ASP A 38 0.77 -9.80 -9.62
CA ASP A 38 1.45 -10.10 -10.88
C ASP A 38 0.48 -10.58 -11.97
N ASP A 39 -0.59 -11.29 -11.58
CA ASP A 39 -1.64 -11.70 -12.50
C ASP A 39 -2.66 -10.57 -12.70
N THR A 40 -3.04 -10.32 -13.95
CA THR A 40 -3.94 -9.19 -14.26
C THR A 40 -5.37 -9.43 -13.79
N ASP A 41 -5.88 -10.66 -13.93
CA ASP A 41 -7.25 -11.01 -13.58
C ASP A 41 -7.41 -11.16 -12.07
N ILE A 42 -6.44 -11.80 -11.40
CA ILE A 42 -6.45 -11.94 -9.94
C ILE A 42 -6.32 -10.56 -9.28
N LYS A 43 -5.39 -9.71 -9.73
CA LYS A 43 -5.28 -8.32 -9.25
C LYS A 43 -6.59 -7.55 -9.44
N LYS A 44 -7.30 -7.75 -10.56
CA LYS A 44 -8.59 -7.11 -10.80
C LYS A 44 -9.64 -7.56 -9.79
N GLN A 45 -9.67 -8.85 -9.43
CA GLN A 45 -10.54 -9.39 -8.38
C GLN A 45 -10.20 -8.81 -7.01
N LEU A 46 -8.91 -8.72 -6.66
CA LEU A 46 -8.47 -8.06 -5.41
C LEU A 46 -8.93 -6.60 -5.34
N ILE A 47 -8.80 -5.84 -6.44
CA ILE A 47 -9.26 -4.44 -6.49
C ILE A 47 -10.78 -4.38 -6.32
N GLN A 48 -11.53 -5.31 -6.92
CA GLN A 48 -12.98 -5.40 -6.77
C GLN A 48 -13.37 -5.67 -5.31
N GLU A 49 -12.70 -6.63 -4.67
CA GLU A 49 -12.88 -6.95 -3.25
C GLU A 49 -12.63 -5.71 -2.38
N TYR A 50 -11.55 -4.96 -2.63
CA TYR A 50 -11.27 -3.73 -1.89
C TYR A 50 -12.29 -2.62 -2.14
N TYR A 51 -12.88 -2.55 -3.34
CA TYR A 51 -13.92 -1.57 -3.70
C TYR A 51 -15.27 -1.90 -3.07
N GLU A 52 -15.60 -3.19 -2.94
CA GLU A 52 -16.82 -3.67 -2.26
C GLU A 52 -16.69 -3.60 -0.74
N HIS A 53 -15.48 -3.77 -0.20
CA HIS A 53 -15.16 -3.76 1.22
C HIS A 53 -14.22 -2.61 1.60
N GLN A 54 -14.61 -1.38 1.28
CA GLN A 54 -13.78 -0.20 1.54
C GLN A 54 -13.65 0.06 3.04
N ILE A 55 -12.43 0.38 3.47
CA ILE A 55 -12.11 0.71 4.88
C ILE A 55 -11.27 1.98 4.90
N GLY A 56 -11.65 2.95 5.74
CA GLY A 56 -10.94 4.22 5.94
C GLY A 56 -10.91 5.17 4.72
N THR A 57 -11.36 4.72 3.56
CA THR A 57 -11.53 5.50 2.33
C THR A 57 -12.87 5.14 1.69
N HIS A 58 -13.43 6.07 0.92
CA HIS A 58 -14.65 5.86 0.15
C HIS A 58 -14.44 6.41 -1.26
N ASP A 59 -14.31 5.51 -2.21
CA ASP A 59 -14.28 5.77 -3.65
C ASP A 59 -15.67 5.51 -4.21
N ASP A 60 -16.24 6.48 -4.92
CA ASP A 60 -17.55 6.33 -5.57
C ASP A 60 -17.48 5.37 -6.77
N LYS A 61 -16.28 5.17 -7.32
CA LYS A 61 -16.03 4.38 -8.53
C LYS A 61 -14.85 3.44 -8.33
N PHE A 62 -14.95 2.25 -8.91
CA PHE A 62 -13.89 1.24 -8.96
C PHE A 62 -12.53 1.81 -9.38
N ASP A 63 -12.52 2.76 -10.31
CA ASP A 63 -11.31 3.43 -10.82
C ASP A 63 -10.52 4.18 -9.73
N GLY A 64 -11.20 4.65 -8.68
CA GLY A 64 -10.56 5.22 -7.49
C GLY A 64 -9.73 4.15 -6.78
N THR A 65 -10.34 3.03 -6.40
CA THR A 65 -9.66 1.94 -5.69
C THR A 65 -8.55 1.32 -6.54
N ARG A 66 -8.77 1.18 -7.86
CA ARG A 66 -7.73 0.77 -8.82
C ARG A 66 -6.52 1.71 -8.78
N THR A 67 -6.75 3.02 -8.73
CA THR A 67 -5.67 4.01 -8.61
C THR A 67 -4.91 3.84 -7.31
N ARG A 68 -5.61 3.55 -6.21
CA ARG A 68 -4.97 3.35 -4.91
C ARG A 68 -4.07 2.13 -4.88
N VAL A 69 -4.60 0.99 -5.29
CA VAL A 69 -3.86 -0.29 -5.36
C VAL A 69 -2.67 -0.16 -6.30
N ASN A 70 -2.85 0.39 -7.50
CA ASN A 70 -1.75 0.56 -8.45
C ASN A 70 -0.65 1.49 -7.92
N SER A 71 -1.01 2.48 -7.09
CA SER A 71 -0.02 3.36 -6.47
C SER A 71 0.74 2.64 -5.35
N ALA A 72 0.06 1.84 -4.54
CA ALA A 72 0.70 0.96 -3.55
C ALA A 72 1.65 -0.05 -4.22
N ILE A 73 1.26 -0.67 -5.33
CA ILE A 73 2.11 -1.58 -6.12
C ILE A 73 3.39 -0.87 -6.56
N ARG A 74 3.32 0.39 -7.00
CA ARG A 74 4.52 1.15 -7.41
C ARG A 74 5.46 1.45 -6.26
N ILE A 75 4.94 1.63 -5.04
CA ILE A 75 5.75 1.78 -3.82
C ILE A 75 6.45 0.47 -3.48
N ILE A 76 5.73 -0.66 -3.58
CA ILE A 76 6.29 -2.00 -3.34
C ILE A 76 7.38 -2.31 -4.37
N ALA A 77 7.08 -2.14 -5.66
CA ALA A 77 8.01 -2.37 -6.77
C ALA A 77 9.27 -1.52 -6.70
N ALA A 78 9.20 -0.35 -6.05
CA ALA A 78 10.36 0.51 -5.83
C ALA A 78 11.17 0.17 -4.58
N ASN A 79 10.76 -0.86 -3.82
CA ASN A 79 11.33 -1.25 -2.55
C ASN A 79 11.27 -0.13 -1.49
N LYS A 80 10.17 0.63 -1.48
CA LYS A 80 9.98 1.85 -0.67
C LYS A 80 8.84 1.73 0.36
N VAL A 81 8.48 0.50 0.72
CA VAL A 81 7.40 0.19 1.68
C VAL A 81 7.67 0.84 3.04
N LEU A 82 8.84 0.59 3.63
CA LEU A 82 9.18 1.17 4.94
C LEU A 82 9.23 2.69 4.90
N PHE A 83 9.71 3.29 3.81
CA PHE A 83 9.67 4.74 3.63
C PHE A 83 8.22 5.26 3.66
N ALA A 84 7.33 4.64 2.89
CA ALA A 84 5.94 5.06 2.81
C ALA A 84 5.19 4.89 4.14
N LEU A 85 5.38 3.77 4.84
CA LEU A 85 4.77 3.54 6.15
C LEU A 85 5.30 4.54 7.19
N ASN A 86 6.59 4.85 7.19
CA ASN A 86 7.15 5.86 8.09
C ASN A 86 6.62 7.27 7.82
N VAL A 87 6.34 7.63 6.56
CA VAL A 87 5.67 8.91 6.25
C VAL A 87 4.27 8.96 6.85
N ILE A 88 3.56 7.83 6.92
CA ILE A 88 2.22 7.74 7.50
C ILE A 88 2.28 7.86 9.02
N THR A 89 3.19 7.13 9.68
CA THR A 89 3.30 7.12 11.14
C THR A 89 3.79 8.45 11.73
N ASN A 90 4.60 9.20 10.98
CA ASN A 90 5.08 10.52 11.38
C ASN A 90 4.18 11.67 10.87
N SER A 91 3.00 11.38 10.32
CA SER A 91 2.10 12.41 9.80
C SER A 91 1.41 13.15 10.95
N ASN A 92 1.54 14.49 10.99
CA ASN A 92 1.12 15.24 12.17
C ASN A 92 -0.40 15.20 12.45
N PHE A 93 -1.35 15.38 11.52
CA PHE A 93 -2.79 15.41 11.89
C PHE A 93 -3.79 15.13 10.74
N ARG A 94 -3.46 14.32 9.73
CA ARG A 94 -4.38 14.04 8.59
C ARG A 94 -4.65 12.57 8.30
N VAL A 95 -4.07 11.67 9.09
CA VAL A 95 -4.31 10.23 8.96
C VAL A 95 -5.08 9.76 10.19
N PRO A 96 -6.17 9.00 10.02
CA PRO A 96 -6.88 8.37 11.12
C PRO A 96 -5.95 7.54 12.04
N PRO A 97 -6.14 7.57 13.37
CA PRO A 97 -5.25 6.89 14.32
C PRO A 97 -5.15 5.37 14.11
N ASP A 98 -6.23 4.73 13.66
CA ASP A 98 -6.26 3.31 13.31
C ASP A 98 -5.35 2.97 12.14
N ALA A 99 -5.32 3.82 11.10
CA ALA A 99 -4.40 3.66 9.97
C ALA A 99 -2.94 3.90 10.38
N VAL A 100 -2.67 4.83 11.29
CA VAL A 100 -1.33 5.06 11.87
C VAL A 100 -0.88 3.85 12.71
N LEU A 101 -1.76 3.34 13.57
CA LEU A 101 -1.51 2.15 14.37
C LEU A 101 -1.20 0.96 13.47
N LYS A 102 -2.03 0.72 12.45
CA LYS A 102 -1.87 -0.41 11.53
C LYS A 102 -0.60 -0.32 10.70
N ALA A 103 -0.22 0.88 10.25
CA ALA A 103 1.07 1.11 9.60
C ALA A 103 2.24 0.79 10.54
N SER A 104 2.15 1.18 11.82
CA SER A 104 3.19 0.92 12.83
C SER A 104 3.33 -0.58 13.12
N GLU A 105 2.21 -1.29 13.24
CA GLU A 105 2.19 -2.75 13.37
C GLU A 105 2.86 -3.42 12.17
N THR A 106 2.55 -2.95 10.95
CA THR A 106 3.11 -3.51 9.71
C THR A 106 4.62 -3.31 9.66
N ILE A 107 5.13 -2.13 10.03
CA ILE A 107 6.58 -1.88 10.16
C ILE A 107 7.19 -2.89 11.13
N ALA A 108 6.61 -3.04 12.32
CA ALA A 108 7.16 -3.92 13.34
C ALA A 108 7.16 -5.40 12.91
N LYS A 109 6.14 -5.85 12.15
CA LYS A 109 6.08 -7.20 11.56
C LYS A 109 7.16 -7.40 10.50
N ILE A 110 7.45 -6.39 9.68
CA ILE A 110 8.54 -6.44 8.69
C ILE A 110 9.89 -6.53 9.41
N GLU A 111 10.12 -5.69 10.43
CA GLU A 111 11.37 -5.68 11.20
C GLU A 111 11.63 -6.99 11.95
N ARG A 112 10.57 -7.64 12.46
CA ARG A 112 10.64 -8.97 13.08
C ARG A 112 10.72 -10.12 12.07
N GLY A 113 10.57 -9.84 10.77
CA GLY A 113 10.59 -10.85 9.71
C GLY A 113 9.31 -11.70 9.60
N GLU A 114 8.22 -11.30 10.26
CA GLU A 114 6.90 -11.95 10.15
C GLU A 114 6.27 -11.69 8.77
N ILE A 115 6.58 -10.53 8.17
CA ILE A 115 6.22 -10.18 6.80
C ILE A 115 7.51 -9.96 6.01
N LYS A 116 7.67 -10.71 4.92
CA LYS A 116 8.82 -10.55 4.02
C LYS A 116 8.48 -9.54 2.94
N LEU A 117 9.34 -8.53 2.78
CA LEU A 117 9.30 -7.69 1.59
C LEU A 117 9.65 -8.54 0.36
N PRO A 118 9.01 -8.32 -0.80
CA PRO A 118 9.28 -9.11 -1.99
C PRO A 118 10.73 -8.92 -2.44
N ILE A 119 11.35 -10.02 -2.87
CA ILE A 119 12.63 -9.99 -3.56
C ILE A 119 12.32 -9.68 -5.03
N LEU A 120 12.64 -8.47 -5.46
CA LEU A 120 12.34 -7.98 -6.80
C LEU A 120 13.58 -8.12 -7.68
N SER A 121 13.39 -8.67 -8.88
CA SER A 121 14.39 -8.77 -9.95
C SER A 121 14.47 -7.49 -10.77
#